data_AF-A0A699KAM1-F1
#
_entry.id   AF-A0A699KAM1-F1
#
_cell.length_a   1.000
_cell.length_b   1.000
_cell.length_c   1.000
_cell.angle_alpha   90.00
_cell.angle_beta   90.00
_cell.angle_gamma   90.00
#
_symmetry.space_group_name_H-M   'P 1'
#
loop_
_entity.id
_entity.type
_entity.pdbx_description
1 polymer ?
#
loop_
_entity_poly.entity_id
_entity_poly.type
_entity_poly.pdbx_seq_one_letter_code
_entity_poly.pdbx_strand_id
1 'polypeptide(L)'
;MAPKRRTTRNGDDSHTSGTGARRHVQADRECSYSEFLKCKPLDFKGTEGVVGLTRWFEKMESVFSISNCTTSNQVKFATCTLQDDALTWWNSHVKTTTLEAAHAMTWVTLKKKMTDKYCPRGEIKKIEVEMWNLKVKGTDVVAYNRRFQQLALMCFRMFPEEIDKIEKAYAERQADNKRKFEDIARNNQNHQPNKRQNTGQAYTAGNGDRKLYA
;
A
#
# COMPACT_ATOMS: atom_id res chain seq x y z
N MET A 1 1.05 -87.77 46.23
CA MET A 1 2.18 -87.90 45.29
C MET A 1 2.74 -86.50 45.02
N ALA A 2 4.02 -86.26 45.30
CA ALA A 2 4.76 -85.16 44.67
C ALA A 2 5.63 -85.76 43.56
N PRO A 3 5.96 -85.00 42.51
CA PRO A 3 7.33 -84.51 42.47
C PRO A 3 7.54 -83.09 41.92
N LYS A 4 8.66 -82.54 42.40
CA LYS A 4 9.49 -81.39 42.00
C LYS A 4 9.55 -81.12 40.47
N ARG A 5 9.70 -79.85 40.07
CA ARG A 5 11.02 -79.26 39.71
C ARG A 5 10.95 -77.78 39.30
N ARG A 6 12.10 -77.15 39.53
CA ARG A 6 12.48 -75.74 39.43
C ARG A 6 13.06 -75.46 38.03
N THR A 7 12.82 -74.25 37.53
CA THR A 7 13.68 -73.39 36.69
C THR A 7 14.39 -73.96 35.45
N THR A 8 14.08 -73.36 34.30
CA THR A 8 15.01 -73.17 33.16
C THR A 8 14.99 -71.70 32.72
N ARG A 9 16.11 -71.28 32.16
CA ARG A 9 16.67 -69.92 32.11
C ARG A 9 16.97 -69.54 30.64
N ASN A 10 17.07 -68.23 30.39
CA ASN A 10 17.68 -67.50 29.26
C ASN A 10 16.77 -66.93 28.16
N GLY A 11 17.04 -65.65 27.86
CA GLY A 11 16.53 -64.87 26.74
C GLY A 11 16.77 -63.37 26.99
N ASP A 12 18.04 -62.94 26.93
CA ASP A 12 18.42 -61.53 26.75
C ASP A 12 17.78 -61.00 25.47
N ASP A 13 17.29 -59.75 25.47
CA ASP A 13 17.41 -58.85 24.32
C ASP A 13 17.06 -57.41 24.74
N SER A 14 18.11 -56.62 24.88
CA SER A 14 18.10 -55.18 25.06
C SER A 14 17.83 -54.46 23.74
N HIS A 15 16.76 -53.66 23.67
CA HIS A 15 16.70 -52.54 22.73
C HIS A 15 16.17 -51.27 23.41
N THR A 16 17.11 -50.38 23.70
CA THR A 16 16.91 -48.95 23.87
C THR A 16 16.33 -48.36 22.60
N SER A 17 15.06 -47.99 22.61
CA SER A 17 14.43 -47.23 21.53
C SER A 17 14.06 -45.85 22.07
N GLY A 18 14.84 -44.87 21.62
CA GLY A 18 14.75 -43.48 22.02
C GLY A 18 13.33 -42.95 21.94
N THR A 19 12.93 -42.29 23.02
CA THR A 19 11.71 -41.49 23.09
C THR A 19 11.92 -40.31 22.15
N GLY A 20 11.57 -40.52 20.88
CA GLY A 20 11.57 -39.49 19.87
C GLY A 20 10.76 -38.32 20.39
N ALA A 21 11.43 -37.20 20.61
CA ALA A 21 10.79 -35.92 20.82
C ALA A 21 9.84 -35.70 19.65
N ARG A 22 8.54 -35.94 19.88
CA ARG A 22 7.50 -35.43 19.01
C ARG A 22 7.72 -33.93 18.99
N ARG A 23 8.29 -33.43 17.89
CA ARG A 23 8.16 -32.02 17.55
C ARG A 23 6.66 -31.77 17.56
N HIS A 24 6.17 -31.13 18.61
CA HIS A 24 4.91 -30.43 18.55
C HIS A 24 5.09 -29.50 17.34
N VAL A 25 4.41 -29.80 16.24
CA VAL A 25 4.12 -28.79 15.24
C VAL A 25 3.50 -27.67 16.06
N GLN A 26 4.25 -26.58 16.26
CA GLN A 26 3.69 -25.40 16.89
C GLN A 26 2.49 -25.05 16.04
N ALA A 27 1.29 -25.24 16.60
CA ALA A 27 0.10 -24.65 16.02
C ALA A 27 0.45 -23.17 15.83
N ASP A 28 0.30 -22.68 14.60
CA ASP A 28 0.50 -21.27 14.31
C ASP A 28 -0.21 -20.47 15.39
N ARG A 29 0.55 -19.65 16.13
CA ARG A 29 0.03 -18.88 17.25
C ARG A 29 -1.02 -17.93 16.67
N GLU A 30 -2.29 -18.28 16.84
CA GLU A 30 -3.38 -17.38 16.46
C GLU A 30 -3.24 -16.07 17.24
N CYS A 31 -3.35 -14.94 16.54
CA CYS A 31 -3.31 -13.66 17.23
C CYS A 31 -4.49 -13.56 18.20
N SER A 32 -4.22 -13.15 19.42
CA SER A 32 -5.23 -12.83 20.40
C SER A 32 -5.85 -11.45 20.10
N TYR A 33 -7.08 -11.26 20.56
CA TYR A 33 -7.72 -9.95 20.52
C TYR A 33 -6.90 -8.87 21.27
N SER A 34 -6.18 -9.26 22.34
CA SER A 34 -5.31 -8.33 23.08
C SER A 34 -4.10 -7.84 22.27
N GLU A 35 -3.51 -8.68 21.43
CA GLU A 35 -2.40 -8.31 20.54
C GLU A 35 -2.87 -7.37 19.44
N PHE A 36 -4.08 -7.64 18.91
CA PHE A 36 -4.76 -6.74 17.97
C PHE A 36 -4.95 -5.34 18.57
N LEU A 37 -5.50 -5.24 19.78
CA LEU A 37 -5.71 -3.95 20.45
C LEU A 37 -4.41 -3.19 20.77
N LYS A 38 -3.34 -3.91 21.13
CA LYS A 38 -2.02 -3.29 21.37
C LYS A 38 -1.49 -2.54 20.15
N CYS A 39 -1.88 -2.94 18.93
CA CYS A 39 -1.51 -2.28 17.68
C CYS A 39 -2.30 -0.99 17.40
N LYS A 40 -3.23 -0.63 18.31
CA LYS A 40 -4.09 0.56 18.25
C LYS A 40 -4.83 0.63 16.91
N PRO A 41 -5.82 -0.26 16.69
CA PRO A 41 -6.65 -0.19 15.50
C PRO A 41 -7.31 1.19 15.38
N LEU A 42 -7.58 1.61 14.14
CA LEU A 42 -8.34 2.82 13.87
C LEU A 42 -9.83 2.48 13.89
N ASP A 43 -10.64 3.35 14.48
CA ASP A 43 -12.09 3.23 14.46
C ASP A 43 -12.67 3.83 13.17
N PHE A 44 -13.87 3.39 12.79
CA PHE A 44 -14.61 3.93 11.65
C PHE A 44 -16.06 4.20 12.01
N LYS A 45 -16.50 5.45 11.85
CA LYS A 45 -17.85 5.90 12.22
C LYS A 45 -18.84 5.82 11.07
N GLY A 46 -18.37 5.82 9.82
CA GLY A 46 -19.20 5.82 8.61
C GLY A 46 -19.40 7.21 7.99
N THR A 47 -18.88 8.27 8.61
CA THR A 47 -19.07 9.66 8.16
C THR A 47 -17.81 10.28 7.53
N GLU A 48 -16.68 9.58 7.63
CA GLU A 48 -15.36 10.04 7.18
C GLU A 48 -15.17 9.95 5.65
N GLY A 49 -16.17 9.40 4.94
CA GLY A 49 -16.17 9.24 3.49
C GLY A 49 -15.12 8.26 2.97
N VAL A 50 -14.90 8.30 1.65
CA VAL A 50 -13.97 7.38 0.96
C VAL A 50 -12.54 7.45 1.48
N VAL A 51 -12.08 8.65 1.88
CA VAL A 51 -10.73 8.86 2.43
C VAL A 51 -10.60 8.17 3.78
N GLY A 52 -11.59 8.34 4.66
CA GLY A 52 -11.60 7.69 5.97
C GLY A 52 -11.70 6.18 5.86
N LEU A 53 -12.57 5.68 4.99
CA LEU A 53 -12.72 4.25 4.75
C LEU A 53 -11.43 3.62 4.21
N THR A 54 -10.76 4.28 3.25
CA THR A 54 -9.49 3.81 2.70
C THR A 54 -8.42 3.71 3.79
N ARG A 55 -8.30 4.75 4.63
CA ARG A 55 -7.36 4.76 5.77
C ARG A 55 -7.67 3.68 6.80
N TRP A 56 -8.96 3.42 7.06
CA TRP A 56 -9.37 2.35 7.95
C TRP A 56 -8.96 0.97 7.42
N PHE A 57 -9.18 0.69 6.13
CA PHE A 57 -8.71 -0.56 5.51
C PHE A 57 -7.19 -0.71 5.58
N GLU A 58 -6.42 0.35 5.29
CA GLU A 58 -4.95 0.36 5.41
C GLU A 58 -4.48 0.07 6.83
N LYS A 59 -5.08 0.74 7.81
CA LYS A 59 -4.72 0.52 9.21
C LYS A 59 -5.07 -0.90 9.65
N MET A 60 -6.24 -1.42 9.27
CA MET A 60 -6.64 -2.79 9.61
C MET A 60 -5.69 -3.83 9.02
N GLU A 61 -5.34 -3.71 7.72
CA GLU A 61 -4.40 -4.64 7.10
C GLU A 61 -3.00 -4.58 7.71
N SER A 62 -2.53 -3.37 8.08
CA SER A 62 -1.27 -3.21 8.81
C SER A 62 -1.34 -3.86 10.20
N VAL A 63 -2.43 -3.65 10.95
CA VAL A 63 -2.63 -4.26 12.26
C VAL A 63 -2.69 -5.78 12.14
N PHE A 64 -3.41 -6.33 11.16
CA PHE A 64 -3.46 -7.77 10.92
C PHE A 64 -2.09 -8.35 10.62
N SER A 65 -1.28 -7.65 9.82
CA SER A 65 0.09 -8.09 9.53
C SER A 65 0.99 -8.07 10.76
N ILE A 66 0.95 -6.99 11.55
CA ILE A 66 1.80 -6.85 12.75
C ILE A 66 1.40 -7.84 13.84
N SER A 67 0.10 -8.08 14.02
CA SER A 67 -0.40 -8.99 15.05
C SER A 67 -0.38 -10.45 14.62
N ASN A 68 -0.04 -10.78 13.37
CA ASN A 68 -0.22 -12.12 12.77
C ASN A 68 -1.67 -12.61 12.83
N CYS A 69 -2.62 -11.75 12.46
CA CYS A 69 -4.05 -12.07 12.47
C CYS A 69 -4.42 -13.06 11.37
N THR A 70 -4.91 -14.22 11.78
CA THR A 70 -5.44 -15.24 10.90
C THR A 70 -6.69 -14.75 10.18
N THR A 71 -6.90 -15.21 8.95
CA THR A 71 -8.05 -14.82 8.13
C THR A 71 -9.39 -15.06 8.83
N SER A 72 -9.49 -16.08 9.70
CA SER A 72 -10.68 -16.41 10.49
C SER A 72 -11.03 -15.37 11.56
N ASN A 73 -10.07 -14.55 12.00
CA ASN A 73 -10.24 -13.53 13.04
C ASN A 73 -10.32 -12.10 12.48
N GLN A 74 -9.85 -11.86 11.25
CA GLN A 74 -9.80 -10.54 10.64
C GLN A 74 -11.15 -9.81 10.67
N VAL A 75 -12.23 -10.43 10.17
CA VAL A 75 -13.56 -9.80 10.15
C VAL A 75 -14.07 -9.54 11.57
N LYS A 76 -13.97 -10.53 12.46
CA LYS A 76 -14.39 -10.41 13.87
C LYS A 76 -13.68 -9.25 14.58
N PHE A 77 -12.38 -9.10 14.34
CA PHE A 77 -11.57 -8.07 15.00
C PHE A 77 -11.75 -6.71 14.35
N ALA A 78 -11.85 -6.61 13.04
CA ALA A 78 -12.13 -5.32 12.39
C ALA A 78 -13.50 -4.77 12.79
N THR A 79 -14.54 -5.61 12.81
CA THR A 79 -15.91 -5.13 13.06
C THR A 79 -16.12 -4.58 14.46
N CYS A 80 -15.26 -4.93 15.43
CA CYS A 80 -15.26 -4.33 16.77
C CYS A 80 -14.84 -2.84 16.79
N THR A 81 -14.17 -2.37 15.73
CA THR A 81 -13.70 -0.98 15.58
C THR A 81 -14.72 -0.09 14.88
N LEU A 82 -15.86 -0.65 14.47
CA LEU A 82 -16.95 0.10 13.88
C LEU A 82 -17.70 0.84 14.98
N GLN A 83 -18.02 2.10 14.73
CA GLN A 83 -18.75 2.98 15.63
C GLN A 83 -19.94 3.61 14.92
N ASP A 84 -20.85 4.21 15.68
CA ASP A 84 -21.95 5.06 15.19
C ASP A 84 -22.75 4.42 14.02
N ASP A 85 -22.80 5.08 12.86
CA ASP A 85 -23.54 4.62 11.68
C ASP A 85 -22.96 3.30 11.14
N ALA A 86 -21.64 3.15 11.14
CA ALA A 86 -20.97 1.92 10.69
C ALA A 86 -21.31 0.71 11.58
N LEU A 87 -21.37 0.91 12.90
CA LEU A 87 -21.79 -0.14 13.83
C LEU A 87 -23.26 -0.51 13.62
N THR A 88 -24.12 0.50 13.42
CA THR A 88 -25.56 0.30 13.15
C THR A 88 -25.77 -0.52 11.88
N TRP A 89 -25.04 -0.20 10.81
CA TRP A 89 -25.05 -0.95 9.56
C TRP A 89 -24.58 -2.39 9.76
N TRP A 90 -23.45 -2.61 10.46
CA TRP A 90 -22.93 -3.96 10.72
C TRP A 90 -23.92 -4.82 11.51
N ASN A 91 -24.53 -4.26 12.55
CA ASN A 91 -25.55 -4.95 13.34
C ASN A 91 -26.77 -5.35 12.50
N SER A 92 -27.19 -4.50 11.56
CA SER A 92 -28.25 -4.83 10.60
C SER A 92 -27.83 -5.97 9.66
N HIS A 93 -26.57 -5.97 9.19
CA HIS A 93 -26.03 -7.03 8.36
C HIS A 93 -25.97 -8.39 9.10
N VAL A 94 -25.54 -8.38 10.35
CA VAL A 94 -25.51 -9.57 11.22
C VAL A 94 -26.93 -10.12 11.43
N LYS A 95 -27.94 -9.27 11.64
CA LYS A 95 -29.35 -9.70 11.76
C LYS A 95 -29.88 -10.38 10.50
N THR A 96 -29.47 -9.91 9.32
CA THR A 96 -29.95 -10.45 8.05
C THR A 96 -29.23 -11.73 7.61
N THR A 97 -27.98 -11.92 8.03
CA THR A 97 -27.13 -13.03 7.56
C THR A 97 -26.85 -14.09 8.63
N THR A 98 -27.13 -13.80 9.91
CA THR A 98 -26.66 -14.48 11.14
C THR A 98 -25.22 -14.15 11.54
N LEU A 99 -24.89 -14.26 12.83
CA LEU A 99 -23.57 -13.94 13.39
C LEU A 99 -22.47 -14.84 12.83
N GLU A 100 -22.75 -16.13 12.71
CA GLU A 100 -21.78 -17.13 12.25
C GLU A 100 -21.40 -16.88 10.80
N ALA A 101 -22.40 -16.74 9.91
CA ALA A 101 -22.14 -16.45 8.51
C ALA A 101 -21.51 -15.06 8.31
N ALA A 102 -21.93 -14.05 9.09
CA ALA A 102 -21.33 -12.72 9.05
C ALA A 102 -19.85 -12.75 9.42
N HIS A 103 -19.46 -13.50 10.45
CA HIS A 103 -18.06 -13.64 10.87
C HIS A 103 -17.25 -14.63 10.03
N ALA A 104 -17.90 -15.55 9.31
CA ALA A 104 -17.24 -16.49 8.41
C ALA A 104 -16.84 -15.88 7.06
N MET A 105 -17.33 -14.68 6.72
CA MET A 105 -16.94 -14.03 5.47
C MET A 105 -15.46 -13.64 5.47
N THR A 106 -14.88 -13.52 4.28
CA THR A 106 -13.50 -13.07 4.14
C THR A 106 -13.38 -11.56 4.36
N TRP A 107 -12.19 -11.10 4.73
CA TRP A 107 -11.87 -9.67 4.77
C TRP A 107 -12.15 -8.97 3.43
N VAL A 108 -11.86 -9.64 2.30
CA VAL A 108 -12.14 -9.10 0.94
C VAL A 108 -13.64 -8.87 0.75
N THR A 109 -14.48 -9.82 1.18
CA THR A 109 -15.93 -9.68 1.11
C THR A 109 -16.44 -8.53 1.97
N LEU A 110 -15.91 -8.36 3.18
CA LEU A 110 -16.25 -7.25 4.05
C LEU A 110 -15.87 -5.91 3.41
N LYS A 111 -14.64 -5.78 2.88
CA LYS A 111 -14.19 -4.56 2.18
C LYS A 111 -15.14 -4.20 1.04
N LYS A 112 -15.53 -5.17 0.21
CA LYS A 112 -16.49 -4.94 -0.89
C LYS A 112 -17.83 -4.38 -0.37
N LYS A 113 -18.42 -5.03 0.64
CA LYS A 113 -19.68 -4.57 1.26
C LYS A 113 -19.58 -3.16 1.84
N MET A 114 -18.47 -2.84 2.51
CA MET A 114 -18.25 -1.52 3.08
C MET A 114 -18.03 -0.46 2.00
N THR A 115 -17.28 -0.79 0.94
CA THR A 115 -17.13 0.08 -0.24
C THR A 115 -18.48 0.37 -0.89
N ASP A 116 -19.32 -0.65 -1.11
CA ASP A 116 -20.64 -0.47 -1.70
C ASP A 116 -21.54 0.44 -0.86
N LYS A 117 -21.44 0.35 0.48
CA LYS A 117 -22.24 1.14 1.42
C LYS A 117 -21.76 2.58 1.57
N TYR A 118 -20.45 2.79 1.69
CA TYR A 118 -19.84 4.05 2.12
C TYR A 118 -19.08 4.80 1.00
N CYS A 119 -18.93 4.18 -0.17
CA CYS A 119 -18.37 4.80 -1.37
C CYS A 119 -19.38 4.75 -2.52
N PRO A 120 -20.45 5.54 -2.46
CA PRO A 120 -21.44 5.56 -3.53
C PRO A 120 -20.79 6.06 -4.83
N ARG A 121 -21.35 5.66 -5.97
CA ARG A 121 -20.78 5.96 -7.30
C ARG A 121 -20.53 7.45 -7.58
N GLY A 122 -21.25 8.34 -6.91
CA GLY A 122 -21.01 9.78 -6.98
C GLY A 122 -19.65 10.19 -6.38
N GLU A 123 -19.24 9.60 -5.27
CA GLU A 123 -17.93 9.85 -4.63
C GLU A 123 -16.79 9.29 -5.47
N ILE A 124 -16.99 8.12 -6.08
CA ILE A 124 -16.05 7.52 -7.04
C ILE A 124 -15.77 8.48 -8.19
N LYS A 125 -16.84 8.98 -8.82
CA LYS A 125 -16.75 9.96 -9.91
C LYS A 125 -16.03 11.24 -9.50
N LYS A 126 -16.22 11.71 -8.26
CA LYS A 126 -15.49 12.89 -7.76
C LYS A 126 -13.99 12.63 -7.69
N ILE A 127 -13.57 11.47 -7.17
CA ILE A 127 -12.16 11.07 -7.13
C ILE A 127 -11.59 10.96 -8.54
N GLU A 128 -12.31 10.33 -9.47
CA GLU A 128 -11.90 10.23 -10.88
C GLU A 128 -11.74 11.62 -11.51
N VAL A 129 -12.74 12.49 -11.38
CA VAL A 129 -12.72 13.85 -11.93
C VAL A 129 -11.57 14.67 -11.33
N GLU A 130 -11.34 14.58 -10.03
CA GLU A 130 -10.22 15.24 -9.38
C GLU A 130 -8.89 14.69 -9.90
N MET A 131 -8.79 13.37 -10.00
CA MET A 131 -7.62 12.67 -10.53
C MET A 131 -7.34 13.07 -11.97
N TRP A 132 -8.34 13.28 -12.83
CA TRP A 132 -8.16 13.76 -14.21
C TRP A 132 -7.77 15.24 -14.28
N ASN A 133 -8.34 16.08 -13.42
CA ASN A 133 -8.12 17.52 -13.43
C ASN A 133 -6.91 17.97 -12.62
N LEU A 134 -6.21 17.06 -11.93
CA LEU A 134 -5.03 17.39 -11.13
C LEU A 134 -3.92 17.95 -12.05
N LYS A 135 -3.46 19.16 -11.73
CA LYS A 135 -2.38 19.89 -12.42
C LYS A 135 -1.39 20.42 -11.39
N VAL A 136 -0.11 20.47 -11.74
CA VAL A 136 0.91 21.15 -10.93
C VAL A 136 0.55 22.64 -10.85
N LYS A 137 0.52 23.19 -9.63
CA LYS A 137 0.29 24.61 -9.39
C LYS A 137 1.64 25.27 -9.08
N GLY A 138 2.09 26.18 -9.95
CA GLY A 138 3.40 26.84 -9.79
C GLY A 138 4.56 25.85 -9.81
N THR A 139 5.45 25.93 -8.81
CA THR A 139 6.62 25.05 -8.65
C THR A 139 6.41 23.93 -7.61
N ASP A 140 5.22 23.83 -7.00
CA ASP A 140 4.96 22.86 -5.93
C ASP A 140 4.61 21.47 -6.46
N VAL A 141 5.65 20.80 -6.95
CA VAL A 141 5.58 19.44 -7.50
C VAL A 141 5.40 18.40 -6.38
N VAL A 142 5.85 18.71 -5.17
CA VAL A 142 5.74 17.83 -4.01
C VAL A 142 4.28 17.68 -3.60
N ALA A 143 3.53 18.78 -3.48
CA ALA A 143 2.10 18.72 -3.17
C ALA A 143 1.30 18.01 -4.26
N TYR A 144 1.63 18.25 -5.54
CA TYR A 144 1.03 17.53 -6.65
C TYR A 144 1.25 16.01 -6.53
N ASN A 145 2.51 15.59 -6.37
CA ASN A 145 2.85 14.16 -6.27
C ASN A 145 2.16 13.51 -5.08
N ARG A 146 2.13 14.19 -3.93
CA ARG A 146 1.44 13.70 -2.74
C ARG A 146 -0.06 13.51 -3.00
N ARG A 147 -0.72 14.48 -3.63
CA ARG A 147 -2.16 14.40 -3.93
C ARG A 147 -2.45 13.33 -4.97
N PHE A 148 -1.63 13.24 -6.02
CA PHE A 148 -1.74 12.22 -7.05
C PHE A 148 -1.60 10.81 -6.47
N GLN A 149 -0.61 10.57 -5.62
CA GLN A 149 -0.42 9.29 -4.94
C GLN A 149 -1.62 8.93 -4.05
N GLN A 150 -2.19 9.90 -3.32
CA GLN A 150 -3.39 9.67 -2.51
C GLN A 150 -4.60 9.27 -3.36
N LEU A 151 -4.86 9.99 -4.46
CA LEU A 151 -5.97 9.68 -5.35
C LEU A 151 -5.79 8.32 -6.05
N ALA A 152 -4.58 8.04 -6.54
CA ALA A 152 -4.24 6.76 -7.14
C ALA A 152 -4.50 5.60 -6.16
N LEU A 153 -4.01 5.71 -4.92
CA LEU A 153 -4.18 4.70 -3.89
C LEU A 153 -5.66 4.44 -3.58
N MET A 154 -6.48 5.50 -3.48
CA MET A 154 -7.93 5.36 -3.32
C MET A 154 -8.56 4.59 -4.47
N CYS A 155 -8.18 4.90 -5.72
CA CYS A 155 -8.69 4.19 -6.89
C CYS A 155 -8.31 2.70 -6.87
N PHE A 156 -7.02 2.39 -6.67
CA PHE A 156 -6.53 1.00 -6.65
C PHE A 156 -7.17 0.16 -5.55
N ARG A 157 -7.40 0.76 -4.39
CA ARG A 157 -7.84 0.05 -3.18
C ARG A 157 -9.34 -0.18 -3.13
N MET A 158 -10.10 0.77 -3.66
CA MET A 158 -11.56 0.74 -3.66
C MET A 158 -12.10 0.05 -4.92
N PHE A 159 -11.37 0.07 -6.03
CA PHE A 159 -11.82 -0.46 -7.33
C PHE A 159 -10.82 -1.50 -7.89
N PRO A 160 -10.68 -2.66 -7.22
CA PRO A 160 -9.74 -3.69 -7.67
C PRO A 160 -10.05 -4.21 -9.08
N GLU A 161 -11.30 -4.13 -9.52
CA GLU A 161 -11.77 -4.51 -10.86
C GLU A 161 -11.31 -3.54 -11.96
N GLU A 162 -10.80 -2.35 -11.60
CA GLU A 162 -10.34 -1.32 -12.53
C GLU A 162 -8.81 -1.10 -12.50
N ILE A 163 -8.07 -1.94 -11.74
CA ILE A 163 -6.62 -1.78 -11.51
C ILE A 163 -5.85 -1.63 -12.82
N ASP A 164 -6.04 -2.51 -13.79
CA ASP A 164 -5.29 -2.48 -15.06
C ASP A 164 -5.45 -1.14 -15.82
N LYS A 165 -6.65 -0.55 -15.76
CA LYS A 165 -6.92 0.75 -16.39
C LYS A 165 -6.24 1.88 -15.62
N ILE A 166 -6.25 1.80 -14.29
CA ILE A 166 -5.63 2.78 -13.41
C ILE A 166 -4.10 2.72 -13.53
N GLU A 167 -3.49 1.53 -13.61
CA GLU A 167 -2.05 1.34 -13.81
C GLU A 167 -1.58 1.97 -15.13
N LYS A 168 -2.32 1.73 -16.22
CA LYS A 168 -2.03 2.35 -17.51
C LYS A 168 -2.12 3.88 -17.45
N ALA A 169 -3.19 4.42 -16.86
CA ALA A 169 -3.37 5.86 -16.69
C ALA A 169 -2.27 6.49 -15.81
N TYR A 170 -1.79 5.77 -14.79
CA TYR A 170 -0.69 6.18 -13.95
C TYR A 170 0.62 6.31 -14.73
N ALA A 171 0.96 5.28 -15.54
CA ALA A 171 2.17 5.29 -16.36
C ALA A 171 2.16 6.43 -17.39
N GLU A 172 1.02 6.66 -18.06
CA GLU A 172 0.84 7.75 -19.01
C GLU A 172 1.01 9.13 -18.34
N ARG A 173 0.41 9.33 -17.16
CA ARG A 173 0.56 10.58 -16.37
C ARG A 173 2.00 10.83 -15.94
N GLN A 174 2.72 9.80 -15.52
CA GLN A 174 4.14 9.95 -15.15
C GLN A 174 4.98 10.35 -16.36
N ALA A 175 4.71 9.76 -17.53
CA ALA A 175 5.37 10.13 -18.77
C ALA A 175 5.08 11.59 -19.17
N ASP A 176 3.83 12.03 -19.09
CA ASP A 176 3.43 13.41 -19.42
C ASP A 176 4.02 14.45 -18.45
N ASN A 177 4.09 14.12 -17.16
CA ASN A 177 4.72 14.99 -16.17
C ASN A 177 6.23 15.09 -16.41
N LYS A 178 6.89 13.98 -16.74
CA LYS A 178 8.31 13.96 -17.11
C LYS A 178 8.59 14.85 -18.33
N ARG A 179 7.80 14.71 -19.40
CA ARG A 179 7.92 15.56 -20.61
C ARG A 179 7.81 17.05 -20.28
N LYS A 180 6.78 17.43 -19.52
CA LYS A 180 6.57 18.84 -19.11
C LYS A 180 7.73 19.40 -18.31
N PHE A 181 8.36 18.59 -17.46
CA PHE A 181 9.54 18.99 -16.71
C PHE A 181 10.76 19.21 -17.61
N GLU A 182 10.99 18.31 -18.56
CA GLU A 182 12.07 18.41 -19.54
C GLU A 182 11.88 19.62 -20.48
N ASP A 183 10.63 19.94 -20.84
CA ASP A 183 10.30 21.12 -21.64
C ASP A 183 10.59 22.42 -20.87
N ILE A 184 10.18 22.51 -19.60
CA ILE A 184 10.48 23.67 -18.73
C ILE A 184 12.00 23.84 -18.56
N ALA A 185 12.74 22.76 -18.34
CA ALA A 185 14.19 22.78 -18.19
C ALA A 185 14.90 23.31 -19.47
N ARG A 186 14.48 22.83 -20.65
CA ARG A 186 14.99 23.33 -21.94
C ARG A 186 14.68 24.80 -22.17
N ASN A 187 13.46 25.24 -21.83
CA ASN A 187 13.05 26.63 -22.06
C ASN A 187 13.83 27.62 -21.18
N ASN A 188 14.17 27.21 -19.94
CA ASN A 188 15.01 28.00 -19.04
C ASN A 188 16.49 28.04 -19.49
N GLN A 189 17.03 26.95 -20.05
CA GLN A 189 18.40 26.94 -20.61
C GLN A 189 18.53 27.87 -21.82
N ASN A 190 17.49 27.98 -22.65
CA ASN A 190 17.48 28.87 -23.81
C ASN A 190 17.38 30.37 -23.45
N HIS A 191 17.03 30.73 -22.21
CA HIS A 191 16.97 32.11 -21.72
C HIS A 191 18.24 32.60 -21.03
N GLN A 192 19.29 31.77 -20.89
CA GLN A 192 20.61 32.31 -20.57
C GLN A 192 21.16 33.03 -21.81
N PRO A 193 21.38 34.36 -21.77
CA PRO A 193 21.93 35.04 -22.93
C PRO A 193 23.34 34.51 -23.17
N ASN A 194 23.52 33.80 -24.28
CA ASN A 194 24.81 33.39 -24.81
C ASN A 194 25.67 34.64 -25.08
N LYS A 195 26.36 35.16 -24.06
CA LYS A 195 27.49 36.06 -24.26
C LYS A 195 28.71 35.23 -24.68
N ARG A 196 28.77 34.86 -25.95
CA ARG A 196 30.05 34.59 -26.61
C ARG A 196 30.35 35.79 -27.50
N GLN A 197 31.22 36.67 -27.01
CA GLN A 197 31.76 37.79 -27.76
C GLN A 197 32.51 37.25 -28.98
N ASN A 198 32.07 37.71 -30.14
CA ASN A 198 32.70 37.49 -31.43
C ASN A 198 33.79 38.57 -31.57
N THR A 199 35.05 38.24 -31.33
CA THR A 199 36.18 39.13 -31.64
C THR A 199 36.55 38.97 -33.11
N GLY A 200 35.77 39.63 -33.96
CA GLY A 200 36.09 39.86 -35.37
C GLY A 200 37.21 40.88 -35.51
N GLN A 201 38.30 40.43 -36.13
CA GLN A 201 39.32 41.14 -36.90
C GLN A 201 39.30 42.68 -36.90
N ALA A 202 40.36 43.28 -36.36
CA ALA A 202 40.70 44.68 -36.58
C ALA A 202 41.56 44.84 -37.84
N TYR A 203 41.13 45.73 -38.74
CA TYR A 203 41.88 46.18 -39.92
C TYR A 203 42.86 47.30 -39.55
N THR A 204 44.01 47.38 -40.22
CA THR A 204 44.39 48.49 -41.15
C THR A 204 45.90 48.50 -41.43
N ALA A 205 46.23 48.58 -42.72
CA ALA A 205 47.56 48.92 -43.22
C ALA A 205 47.75 50.44 -43.20
N GLY A 206 48.94 50.92 -42.82
CA GLY A 206 49.26 52.35 -42.73
C GLY A 206 50.77 52.59 -42.69
N ASN A 207 51.30 52.81 -43.88
CA ASN A 207 52.65 53.16 -44.33
C ASN A 207 53.39 54.26 -43.51
N GLY A 208 54.71 54.13 -43.34
CA GLY A 208 55.60 55.24 -42.95
C GLY A 208 56.99 54.81 -42.45
N ASP A 209 57.99 54.70 -43.34
CA ASP A 209 59.05 55.71 -43.43
C ASP A 209 60.25 55.30 -44.30
N ARG A 210 60.72 56.28 -45.07
CA ARG A 210 61.80 56.23 -46.05
C ARG A 210 63.12 56.70 -45.42
N LYS A 211 64.17 55.94 -45.75
CA LYS A 211 65.56 56.34 -46.11
C LYS A 211 66.59 56.70 -45.02
N LEU A 212 67.73 56.01 -45.17
CA LEU A 212 69.10 56.43 -44.83
C LEU A 212 69.46 57.79 -45.45
N TYR A 213 70.18 58.61 -44.67
CA TYR A 213 71.45 59.35 -44.92
C TYR A 213 71.85 59.92 -43.53
N ALA A 214 73.08 59.95 -43.02
CA ALA A 214 74.44 59.91 -43.58
C ALA A 214 75.38 59.09 -42.69
#